data_AF-A0A235FD40-F1
#
_entry.id   AF-A0A235FD40-F1
#
_cell.length_a   1.000
_cell.length_b   1.000
_cell.length_c   1.000
_cell.angle_alpha   90.00
_cell.angle_beta   90.00
_cell.angle_gamma   90.00
#
_symmetry.space_group_name_H-M   'P 1'
#
loop_
_entity.id
_entity.type
_entity.pdbx_description
1 polymer ?
#
loop_
_entity_poly.entity_id
_entity_poly.type
_entity_poly.pdbx_seq_one_letter_code
_entity_poly.pdbx_strand_id
1 'polypeptide(L)'
;MKIWQKAIVGTMLLGGFAGYTQYQKTAEPAWKVNENEFYIVKKLKEGLQIEYVQNPQLRVSDHFGLIQKNFNEVQLPGDFRTFKIEQFSFSPHESYLLYSVDLKESDKNELDVPVLNAKKAVYTFEDGSEEEFPLIFTVNGEAPANEFVYKHRLYRSVRIQPDFQQLSEDTWQKINTTQKLKLDQLTLTSKNSETKLKPVFFKVNPHNEESILGAEPLNRKIPLPDGGSATFKDFEISYYFTRITMEQGFDDHVVGFGGEYEGIPRIEQPVYELMYTEKSGFFIPLFNFDAGTMLNSGKKSSTITFDSVMYRSGESFNWKVKGKEMAEFNKNRVLKEKEILLGKKAGVSFYDLGYYYDGNAPMIKFTMKQESDFLVQDFGPVPKYRLEESFSDRSEYETLNDNQKKQMFRNVLTVKNADGMELKNFDIYYLENYTYGIAFHEGQKLPEEDLRIELSNIVYAKQLAEVETLKLSMPKPK
;
A
#
# COMPACT_ATOMS: atom_id res chain seq x y z
N MET A 1 28.42 29.33 -70.18
CA MET A 1 27.51 29.46 -69.02
C MET A 1 28.06 30.53 -68.10
N LYS A 2 27.34 31.63 -67.88
CA LYS A 2 27.83 32.79 -67.09
C LYS A 2 27.94 32.39 -65.61
N ILE A 3 28.94 32.91 -64.89
CA ILE A 3 29.27 32.58 -63.49
C ILE A 3 28.03 32.63 -62.57
N TRP A 4 27.12 33.59 -62.80
CA TRP A 4 25.86 33.73 -62.08
C TRP A 4 24.89 32.53 -62.22
N GLN A 5 24.85 31.88 -63.38
CA GLN A 5 24.03 30.67 -63.57
C GLN A 5 24.58 29.48 -62.77
N LYS A 6 25.91 29.37 -62.65
CA LYS A 6 26.55 28.35 -61.80
C LYS A 6 26.31 28.61 -60.32
N ALA A 7 26.33 29.88 -59.90
CA ALA A 7 26.03 30.28 -58.52
C ALA A 7 24.58 29.93 -58.13
N ILE A 8 23.60 30.25 -58.99
CA ILE A 8 22.18 29.93 -58.72
C ILE A 8 21.93 28.42 -58.62
N VAL A 9 22.50 27.63 -59.54
CA VAL A 9 22.39 26.17 -59.49
C VAL A 9 23.08 25.60 -58.24
N GLY A 10 24.25 26.14 -57.85
CA GLY A 10 24.95 25.75 -56.63
C GLY A 10 24.15 26.05 -55.37
N THR A 11 23.52 27.22 -55.27
CA THR A 11 22.68 27.59 -54.13
C THR A 11 21.39 26.77 -54.07
N MET A 12 20.77 26.45 -55.22
CA MET A 12 19.61 25.56 -55.26
C MET A 12 19.96 24.13 -54.84
N LEU A 13 21.12 23.61 -55.26
CA LEU A 13 21.59 22.29 -54.83
C LEU A 13 21.90 22.25 -53.33
N LEU A 14 22.54 23.29 -52.79
CA LEU A 14 22.78 23.41 -51.35
C LEU A 14 21.48 23.54 -50.55
N GLY A 15 20.52 24.35 -51.02
CA GLY A 15 19.21 24.48 -50.40
C GLY A 15 18.40 23.19 -50.46
N GLY A 16 18.44 22.49 -51.61
CA GLY A 16 17.83 21.17 -51.78
C GLY A 16 18.48 20.09 -50.92
N PHE A 17 19.80 20.11 -50.79
CA PHE A 17 20.54 19.19 -49.90
C PHE A 17 20.26 19.48 -48.42
N ALA A 18 20.23 20.74 -48.02
CA ALA A 18 19.83 21.15 -46.67
C ALA A 18 18.37 20.74 -46.38
N GLY A 19 17.45 20.97 -47.33
CA GLY A 19 16.06 20.56 -47.21
C GLY A 19 15.89 19.04 -47.13
N TYR A 20 16.61 18.27 -47.97
CA TYR A 20 16.58 16.82 -47.99
C TYR A 20 17.17 16.20 -46.70
N THR A 21 18.28 16.75 -46.20
CA THR A 21 18.87 16.31 -44.92
C THR A 21 17.98 16.66 -43.73
N GLN A 22 17.28 17.80 -43.76
CA GLN A 22 16.28 18.15 -42.76
C GLN A 22 15.05 17.21 -42.83
N TYR A 23 14.62 16.86 -44.05
CA TYR A 23 13.53 15.91 -44.28
C TYR A 23 13.90 14.50 -43.81
N GLN A 24 15.10 14.00 -44.12
CA GLN A 24 15.55 12.70 -43.60
C GLN A 24 15.67 12.67 -42.07
N LYS A 25 15.96 13.81 -41.43
CA LYS A 25 15.94 13.92 -39.96
C LYS A 25 14.53 13.90 -39.35
N THR A 26 13.48 14.14 -40.15
CA THR A 26 12.11 14.29 -39.66
C THR A 26 11.13 13.24 -40.21
N ALA A 27 11.50 12.54 -41.29
CA ALA A 27 10.71 11.47 -41.87
C ALA A 27 10.85 10.17 -41.05
N GLU A 28 9.75 9.43 -40.91
CA GLU A 28 9.78 8.10 -40.31
C GLU A 28 10.70 7.16 -41.12
N PRO A 29 11.52 6.32 -40.45
CA PRO A 29 12.38 5.39 -41.16
C PRO A 29 11.61 4.41 -42.05
N ALA A 30 12.12 4.17 -43.26
CA ALA A 30 11.47 3.30 -44.25
C ALA A 30 11.67 1.79 -44.00
N TRP A 31 12.58 1.41 -43.09
CA TRP A 31 12.85 0.02 -42.74
C TRP A 31 11.83 -0.51 -41.72
N LYS A 32 11.65 -1.84 -41.66
CA LYS A 32 10.73 -2.48 -40.73
C LYS A 32 11.48 -3.01 -39.51
N VAL A 33 10.91 -2.77 -38.33
CA VAL A 33 11.40 -3.36 -37.07
C VAL A 33 11.15 -4.86 -37.08
N ASN A 34 12.07 -5.62 -36.48
CA ASN A 34 11.97 -7.07 -36.41
C ASN A 34 10.89 -7.50 -35.40
N GLU A 35 9.71 -7.87 -35.91
CA GLU A 35 8.55 -8.31 -35.10
C GLU A 35 8.81 -9.59 -34.29
N ASN A 36 9.84 -10.38 -34.60
CA ASN A 36 10.18 -11.59 -33.83
C ASN A 36 10.95 -11.28 -32.55
N GLU A 37 11.64 -10.14 -32.50
CA GLU A 37 12.55 -9.77 -31.41
C GLU A 37 12.04 -8.55 -30.63
N PHE A 38 11.03 -7.87 -31.15
CA PHE A 38 10.42 -6.70 -30.53
C PHE A 38 8.90 -6.82 -30.52
N TYR A 39 8.29 -6.46 -29.39
CA TYR A 39 6.84 -6.37 -29.30
C TYR A 39 6.33 -5.04 -29.90
N ILE A 40 5.73 -5.09 -31.09
CA ILE A 40 5.29 -3.89 -31.82
C ILE A 40 3.81 -3.59 -31.58
N VAL A 41 3.51 -2.35 -31.20
CA VAL A 41 2.14 -1.84 -31.05
C VAL A 41 1.77 -0.85 -32.15
N LYS A 42 0.49 -0.83 -32.54
CA LYS A 42 0.01 0.07 -33.60
C LYS A 42 -0.28 1.46 -33.09
N LYS A 43 -0.60 1.59 -31.80
CA LYS A 43 -0.89 2.86 -31.14
C LYS A 43 -0.12 2.95 -29.83
N LEU A 44 0.44 4.12 -29.54
CA LEU A 44 1.10 4.37 -28.25
C LEU A 44 0.21 4.01 -27.05
N LYS A 45 -1.10 4.26 -27.16
CA LYS A 45 -2.09 3.91 -26.12
C LYS A 45 -2.13 2.40 -25.82
N GLU A 46 -1.90 1.54 -26.80
CA GLU A 46 -1.86 0.09 -26.60
C GLU A 46 -0.62 -0.30 -25.77
N GLY A 47 0.54 0.27 -26.08
CA GLY A 47 1.76 0.08 -25.29
C GLY A 47 1.62 0.58 -23.85
N LEU A 48 1.06 1.79 -23.66
CA LEU A 48 0.78 2.31 -22.32
C LEU A 48 -0.23 1.46 -21.53
N GLN A 49 -1.15 0.77 -22.20
CA GLN A 49 -2.09 -0.11 -21.52
C GLN A 49 -1.40 -1.35 -20.93
N ILE A 50 -0.33 -1.84 -21.58
CA ILE A 50 0.49 -2.94 -21.05
C ILE A 50 1.18 -2.50 -19.76
N GLU A 51 1.77 -1.31 -19.78
CA GLU A 51 2.38 -0.67 -18.60
C GLU A 51 1.39 -0.53 -17.45
N TYR A 52 0.14 -0.11 -17.73
CA TYR A 52 -0.90 0.02 -16.72
C TYR A 52 -1.40 -1.31 -16.16
N VAL A 53 -1.43 -2.38 -16.96
CA VAL A 53 -1.81 -3.71 -16.47
C VAL A 53 -0.75 -4.25 -15.51
N GLN A 54 0.53 -4.03 -15.81
CA GLN A 54 1.65 -4.48 -14.97
C GLN A 54 1.85 -3.60 -13.73
N ASN A 55 1.52 -2.31 -13.84
CA ASN A 55 1.67 -1.33 -12.77
C ASN A 55 0.35 -0.56 -12.60
N PRO A 56 -0.68 -1.16 -11.94
CA PRO A 56 -2.00 -0.55 -11.81
C PRO A 56 -1.99 0.84 -11.15
N GLN A 57 -1.03 1.12 -10.27
CA GLN A 57 -0.87 2.43 -9.65
C GLN A 57 -0.61 3.55 -10.67
N LEU A 58 0.03 3.25 -11.80
CA LEU A 58 0.21 4.24 -12.87
C LEU A 58 -1.10 4.63 -13.53
N ARG A 59 -2.06 3.71 -13.58
CA ARG A 59 -3.40 4.02 -14.09
C ARG A 59 -4.12 5.00 -13.16
N VAL A 60 -3.94 4.83 -11.86
CA VAL A 60 -4.43 5.78 -10.84
C VAL A 60 -3.75 7.13 -11.02
N SER A 61 -2.41 7.16 -11.16
CA SER A 61 -1.65 8.39 -11.42
C SER A 61 -2.10 9.10 -12.70
N ASP A 62 -2.33 8.39 -13.82
CA ASP A 62 -2.80 9.00 -15.07
C ASP A 62 -4.21 9.55 -14.91
N HIS A 63 -5.10 8.80 -14.24
CA HIS A 63 -6.48 9.23 -13.97
C HIS A 63 -6.50 10.55 -13.21
N PHE A 64 -5.71 10.68 -12.15
CA PHE A 64 -5.63 11.90 -11.33
C PHE A 64 -4.66 12.96 -11.85
N GLY A 65 -4.11 12.81 -13.07
CA GLY A 65 -3.23 13.81 -13.68
C GLY A 65 -1.87 13.98 -12.99
N LEU A 66 -1.42 12.96 -12.27
CA LEU A 66 -0.16 12.93 -11.54
C LEU A 66 1.03 12.52 -12.43
N ILE A 67 0.73 11.98 -13.62
CA ILE A 67 1.74 11.69 -14.63
C ILE A 67 2.16 12.98 -15.32
N GLN A 68 3.39 13.33 -15.03
CA GLN A 68 4.17 14.34 -15.72
C GLN A 68 4.59 13.79 -17.10
N LYS A 69 4.33 14.53 -18.19
CA LYS A 69 4.68 14.14 -19.58
C LYS A 69 5.77 15.03 -20.24
N ASN A 70 6.62 14.43 -21.08
CA ASN A 70 7.61 15.07 -21.98
C ASN A 70 8.73 15.91 -21.31
N PHE A 71 9.63 15.28 -20.53
CA PHE A 71 10.57 16.02 -19.70
C PHE A 71 11.86 16.44 -20.38
N ASN A 72 12.42 15.62 -21.27
CA ASN A 72 13.70 15.91 -21.92
C ASN A 72 13.90 15.05 -23.16
N GLU A 73 14.47 15.67 -24.20
CA GLU A 73 14.91 15.01 -25.41
C GLU A 73 16.42 15.23 -25.56
N VAL A 74 17.17 14.16 -25.72
CA VAL A 74 18.64 14.20 -25.80
C VAL A 74 19.07 13.42 -27.03
N GLN A 75 19.77 14.12 -27.94
CA GLN A 75 20.46 13.47 -29.04
C GLN A 75 21.70 12.74 -28.49
N LEU A 76 21.81 11.44 -28.75
CA LEU A 76 22.96 10.65 -28.33
C LEU A 76 24.15 10.91 -29.26
N PRO A 77 25.28 11.45 -28.75
CA PRO A 77 26.45 11.76 -29.56
C PRO A 77 27.01 10.50 -30.24
N GLY A 78 27.35 10.61 -31.52
CA GLY A 78 27.95 9.52 -32.30
C GLY A 78 26.97 8.44 -32.77
N ASP A 79 25.78 8.35 -32.16
CA ASP A 79 24.80 7.32 -32.47
C ASP A 79 23.63 7.78 -33.33
N PHE A 80 23.39 9.08 -33.53
CA PHE A 80 22.21 9.59 -34.26
C PHE A 80 20.86 9.05 -33.72
N ARG A 81 20.81 8.65 -32.45
CA ARG A 81 19.59 8.26 -31.73
C ARG A 81 19.10 9.42 -30.89
N THR A 82 17.81 9.40 -30.59
CA THR A 82 17.19 10.32 -29.64
C THR A 82 16.68 9.55 -28.45
N PHE A 83 17.23 9.85 -27.27
CA PHE A 83 16.67 9.43 -25.99
C PHE A 83 15.63 10.46 -25.55
N LYS A 84 14.49 10.00 -25.04
CA LYS A 84 13.44 10.89 -24.52
C LYS A 84 12.84 10.33 -23.25
N ILE A 85 12.69 11.17 -22.23
CA ILE A 85 11.85 10.86 -21.07
C ILE A 85 10.41 11.24 -21.41
N GLU A 86 9.56 10.23 -21.50
CA GLU A 86 8.19 10.35 -21.97
C GLU A 86 7.23 10.66 -20.81
N GLN A 87 7.35 9.90 -19.71
CA GLN A 87 6.49 10.05 -18.54
C GLN A 87 7.29 9.90 -17.26
N PHE A 88 6.83 10.61 -16.23
CA PHE A 88 7.32 10.49 -14.86
C PHE A 88 6.13 10.54 -13.90
N SER A 89 6.12 9.63 -12.93
CA SER A 89 5.18 9.63 -11.81
C SER A 89 5.98 9.49 -10.53
N PHE A 90 5.78 10.41 -9.59
CA PHE A 90 6.43 10.36 -8.29
C PHE A 90 5.48 9.76 -7.25
N SER A 91 6.00 8.83 -6.45
CA SER A 91 5.50 8.51 -5.12
C SER A 91 6.72 8.43 -4.18
N PRO A 92 6.59 8.80 -2.89
CA PRO A 92 7.68 8.73 -1.92
C PRO A 92 8.32 7.34 -1.78
N HIS A 93 7.57 6.26 -1.99
CA HIS A 93 8.09 4.89 -1.96
C HIS A 93 8.69 4.44 -3.30
N GLU A 94 8.10 4.86 -4.41
CA GLU A 94 8.49 4.36 -5.72
C GLU A 94 8.14 5.40 -6.77
N SER A 95 9.13 5.83 -7.54
CA SER A 95 8.91 6.66 -8.70
C SER A 95 8.97 5.82 -9.98
N TYR A 96 8.10 6.14 -10.92
CA TYR A 96 8.06 5.50 -12.23
C TYR A 96 8.54 6.46 -13.31
N LEU A 97 9.34 5.93 -14.23
CA LEU A 97 9.83 6.66 -15.39
C LEU A 97 9.62 5.81 -16.64
N LEU A 98 8.91 6.37 -17.62
CA LEU A 98 8.85 5.83 -18.98
C LEU A 98 9.78 6.64 -19.86
N TYR A 99 10.70 5.98 -20.54
CA TYR A 99 11.57 6.60 -21.53
C TYR A 99 11.52 5.86 -22.86
N SER A 100 11.97 6.52 -23.92
CA SER A 100 12.05 5.94 -25.26
C SER A 100 13.38 6.23 -25.93
N VAL A 101 13.82 5.31 -26.78
CA VAL A 101 15.05 5.43 -27.57
C VAL A 101 14.75 5.09 -29.02
N ASP A 102 15.25 5.90 -29.96
CA ASP A 102 15.18 5.56 -31.38
C ASP A 102 15.90 4.24 -31.68
N LEU A 103 15.20 3.38 -32.41
CA LEU A 103 15.76 2.16 -32.98
C LEU A 103 16.55 2.47 -34.25
N LYS A 104 17.53 1.61 -34.52
CA LYS A 104 18.27 1.55 -35.78
C LYS A 104 17.98 0.24 -36.50
N GLU A 105 18.16 0.24 -37.82
CA GLU A 105 18.09 -1.00 -38.63
C GLU A 105 19.13 -2.06 -38.20
N SER A 106 20.23 -1.61 -37.58
CA SER A 106 21.26 -2.47 -37.02
C SER A 106 20.82 -3.20 -35.75
N ASP A 107 19.79 -2.73 -35.04
CA ASP A 107 19.34 -3.32 -33.78
C ASP A 107 18.58 -4.60 -34.10
N LYS A 108 19.14 -5.73 -33.67
CA LYS A 108 18.56 -7.05 -33.94
C LYS A 108 17.64 -7.49 -32.84
N ASN A 109 17.88 -7.05 -31.61
CA ASN A 109 17.05 -7.30 -30.44
C ASN A 109 17.13 -6.14 -29.43
N GLU A 110 16.39 -6.26 -28.33
CA GLU A 110 16.32 -5.27 -27.24
C GLU A 110 17.69 -4.98 -26.58
N LEU A 111 18.59 -5.96 -26.50
CA LEU A 111 19.92 -5.79 -25.89
C LEU A 111 20.85 -4.88 -26.71
N ASP A 112 20.58 -4.72 -28.00
CA ASP A 112 21.32 -3.80 -28.87
C ASP A 112 20.93 -2.33 -28.61
N VAL A 113 19.81 -2.10 -27.92
CA VAL A 113 19.27 -0.76 -27.65
C VAL A 113 19.76 -0.27 -26.28
N PRO A 114 20.33 0.95 -26.18
CA PRO A 114 20.85 1.47 -24.91
C PRO A 114 19.82 1.49 -23.78
N VAL A 115 20.24 1.07 -22.58
CA VAL A 115 19.44 1.04 -21.35
C VAL A 115 19.82 2.21 -20.46
N LEU A 116 18.82 2.93 -19.94
CA LEU A 116 19.01 4.00 -18.98
C LEU A 116 19.42 3.42 -17.63
N ASN A 117 20.40 4.05 -16.98
CA ASN A 117 20.79 3.76 -15.61
C ASN A 117 20.94 5.09 -14.84
N ALA A 118 20.64 5.05 -13.55
CA ALA A 118 20.90 6.14 -12.62
C ALA A 118 21.55 5.57 -11.36
N LYS A 119 22.52 6.28 -10.80
CA LYS A 119 23.17 5.86 -9.54
C LYS A 119 22.63 6.57 -8.31
N LYS A 120 22.15 7.81 -8.49
CA LYS A 120 21.79 8.69 -7.39
C LYS A 120 20.57 9.55 -7.73
N ALA A 121 19.80 9.87 -6.70
CA ALA A 121 18.81 10.93 -6.73
C ALA A 121 19.13 11.97 -5.66
N VAL A 122 18.89 13.24 -5.99
CA VAL A 122 18.92 14.33 -5.02
C VAL A 122 17.48 14.80 -4.82
N TYR A 123 17.02 14.79 -3.57
CA TYR A 123 15.70 15.21 -3.17
C TYR A 123 15.82 16.60 -2.55
N THR A 124 15.11 17.57 -3.12
CA THR A 124 14.96 18.89 -2.51
C THR A 124 13.63 18.92 -1.77
N PHE A 125 13.67 19.16 -0.46
CA PHE A 125 12.51 19.14 0.43
C PHE A 125 11.86 20.53 0.55
N GLU A 126 10.73 20.59 1.26
CA GLU A 126 9.96 21.82 1.45
C GLU A 126 10.73 22.92 2.21
N ASP A 127 11.60 22.55 3.15
CA ASP A 127 12.48 23.48 3.87
C ASP A 127 13.66 23.98 3.01
N GLY A 128 13.78 23.51 1.76
CA GLY A 128 14.85 23.84 0.84
C GLY A 128 16.14 23.04 1.04
N SER A 129 16.20 22.16 2.03
CA SER A 129 17.34 21.25 2.20
C SER A 129 17.38 20.21 1.08
N GLU A 130 18.59 19.75 0.77
CA GLU A 130 18.84 18.73 -0.24
C GLU A 130 19.53 17.53 0.39
N GLU A 131 19.10 16.34 0.01
CA GLU A 131 19.73 15.10 0.45
C GLU A 131 19.90 14.15 -0.73
N GLU A 132 21.04 13.47 -0.77
CA GLU A 132 21.34 12.49 -1.81
C GLU A 132 21.07 11.08 -1.30
N PHE A 133 20.39 10.29 -2.13
CA PHE A 133 20.19 8.88 -1.86
C PHE A 133 20.74 8.03 -3.02
N PRO A 134 21.44 6.93 -2.71
CA PRO A 134 21.68 5.90 -3.70
C PRO A 134 20.32 5.35 -4.17
N LEU A 135 20.24 5.03 -5.46
CA LEU A 135 19.03 4.51 -6.07
C LEU A 135 19.15 3.01 -6.27
N ILE A 136 18.07 2.30 -5.93
CA ILE A 136 17.78 1.02 -6.56
C ILE A 136 17.03 1.34 -7.84
N PHE A 137 17.69 1.09 -8.96
CA PHE A 137 17.16 1.36 -10.30
C PHE A 137 16.81 0.04 -10.95
N THR A 138 15.53 -0.32 -10.87
CA THR A 138 15.06 -1.62 -11.37
C THR A 138 14.39 -1.41 -12.71
N VAL A 139 15.05 -1.92 -13.75
CA VAL A 139 14.36 -2.26 -15.00
C VAL A 139 13.51 -3.49 -14.68
N ASN A 140 12.19 -3.42 -14.89
CA ASN A 140 11.30 -4.54 -14.56
C ASN A 140 11.84 -5.84 -15.20
N GLY A 141 12.22 -6.79 -14.35
CA GLY A 141 13.11 -7.90 -14.71
C GLY A 141 12.59 -8.88 -15.77
N GLU A 142 13.56 -9.53 -16.42
CA GLU A 142 13.62 -10.87 -17.04
C GLU A 142 12.46 -11.43 -17.91
N ALA A 143 11.36 -10.70 -18.13
CA ALA A 143 10.31 -11.11 -19.06
C ALA A 143 10.32 -10.19 -20.32
N PRO A 144 10.29 -10.75 -21.55
CA PRO A 144 10.28 -9.99 -22.82
C PRO A 144 8.98 -9.21 -23.09
N ALA A 145 8.19 -8.88 -22.05
CA ALA A 145 6.84 -8.35 -22.16
C ALA A 145 6.67 -6.92 -21.60
N ASN A 146 7.75 -6.27 -21.16
CA ASN A 146 7.69 -4.97 -20.48
C ASN A 146 8.13 -3.81 -21.39
N GLU A 147 8.64 -4.14 -22.58
CA GLU A 147 9.10 -3.16 -23.55
C GLU A 147 8.19 -3.23 -24.78
N PHE A 148 7.96 -2.09 -25.43
CA PHE A 148 7.18 -2.08 -26.65
C PHE A 148 7.75 -1.10 -27.66
N VAL A 149 7.57 -1.42 -28.93
CA VAL A 149 7.94 -0.56 -30.03
C VAL A 149 6.71 0.11 -30.61
N TYR A 150 6.71 1.43 -30.62
CA TYR A 150 5.74 2.22 -31.38
C TYR A 150 6.49 3.03 -32.43
N LYS A 151 6.11 2.82 -33.70
CA LYS A 151 6.84 3.32 -34.88
C LYS A 151 8.27 2.74 -34.89
N HIS A 152 9.28 3.54 -34.57
CA HIS A 152 10.68 3.13 -34.52
C HIS A 152 11.35 3.54 -33.22
N ARG A 153 10.57 3.60 -32.13
CA ARG A 153 11.06 3.91 -30.80
C ARG A 153 10.73 2.76 -29.86
N LEU A 154 11.75 2.28 -29.15
CA LEU A 154 11.58 1.33 -28.06
C LEU A 154 11.24 2.10 -26.79
N TYR A 155 10.14 1.74 -26.16
CA TYR A 155 9.67 2.30 -24.89
C TYR A 155 10.01 1.34 -23.77
N ARG A 156 10.55 1.88 -22.68
CA ARG A 156 10.98 1.14 -21.50
C ARG A 156 10.54 1.84 -20.23
N SER A 157 10.08 1.06 -19.27
CA SER A 157 9.75 1.52 -17.94
C SER A 157 10.82 1.15 -16.94
N VAL A 158 11.05 2.05 -15.99
CA VAL A 158 11.94 1.81 -14.85
C VAL A 158 11.28 2.30 -13.57
N ARG A 159 11.50 1.53 -12.51
CA ARG A 159 11.14 1.89 -11.15
C ARG A 159 12.39 2.42 -10.46
N ILE A 160 12.20 3.55 -9.79
CA ILE A 160 13.24 4.30 -9.12
C ILE A 160 12.83 4.39 -7.66
N GLN A 161 13.61 3.78 -6.78
CA GLN A 161 13.40 3.86 -5.35
C GLN A 161 14.72 4.20 -4.65
N PRO A 162 14.70 5.04 -3.59
CA PRO A 162 15.83 5.14 -2.68
C PRO A 162 16.21 3.76 -2.13
N ASP A 163 17.50 3.54 -1.85
CA ASP A 163 17.91 2.36 -1.08
C ASP A 163 17.48 2.51 0.39
N PHE A 164 16.35 1.89 0.71
CA PHE A 164 15.70 2.02 2.02
C PHE A 164 16.43 1.32 3.17
N GLN A 165 17.39 0.44 2.88
CA GLN A 165 18.09 -0.32 3.95
C GLN A 165 18.93 0.57 4.87
N GLN A 166 19.16 1.83 4.49
CA GLN A 166 20.05 2.75 5.19
C GLN A 166 19.33 3.99 5.75
N LEU A 167 18.00 4.09 5.64
CA LEU A 167 17.26 5.30 6.01
C LEU A 167 16.64 5.18 7.41
N SER A 168 16.67 6.28 8.18
CA SER A 168 15.90 6.38 9.42
C SER A 168 14.44 6.75 9.13
N GLU A 169 13.58 6.55 10.13
CA GLU A 169 12.17 6.97 10.08
C GLU A 169 12.00 8.48 9.87
N ASP A 170 12.87 9.31 10.47
CA ASP A 170 12.87 10.76 10.23
C ASP A 170 13.14 11.09 8.74
N THR A 171 14.10 10.39 8.12
CA THR A 171 14.38 10.54 6.69
C THR A 171 13.19 10.10 5.85
N TRP A 172 12.47 9.06 6.29
CA TRP A 172 11.24 8.60 5.64
C TRP A 172 10.17 9.70 5.58
N GLN A 173 9.85 10.28 6.74
CA GLN A 173 8.88 11.36 6.83
C GLN A 173 9.31 12.57 6.00
N LYS A 174 10.62 12.85 5.94
CA LYS A 174 11.15 13.95 5.14
C LYS A 174 10.96 13.74 3.64
N ILE A 175 11.08 12.51 3.11
CA ILE A 175 10.85 12.21 1.68
C ILE A 175 9.42 12.58 1.24
N ASN A 176 8.42 12.44 2.12
CA ASN A 176 7.05 12.85 1.83
C ASN A 176 6.90 14.37 1.56
N THR A 177 7.88 15.18 1.98
CA THR A 177 7.92 16.64 1.78
C THR A 177 8.69 17.07 0.52
N THR A 178 9.07 16.13 -0.34
CA THR A 178 9.87 16.40 -1.55
C THR A 178 9.14 17.32 -2.52
N GLN A 179 9.82 18.39 -2.93
CA GLN A 179 9.34 19.34 -3.94
C GLN A 179 10.06 19.21 -5.29
N LYS A 180 11.29 18.68 -5.29
CA LYS A 180 12.04 18.41 -6.52
C LYS A 180 12.82 17.12 -6.40
N LEU A 181 12.83 16.36 -7.49
CA LEU A 181 13.67 15.18 -7.64
C LEU A 181 14.65 15.44 -8.78
N LYS A 182 15.94 15.33 -8.50
CA LYS A 182 17.00 15.34 -9.51
C LYS A 182 17.56 13.94 -9.66
N LEU A 183 17.42 13.35 -10.85
CA LEU A 183 18.17 12.14 -11.19
C LEU A 183 19.57 12.55 -11.65
N ASP A 184 20.59 12.06 -10.95
CA ASP A 184 21.99 12.39 -11.18
C ASP A 184 22.79 11.16 -11.60
N GLN A 185 23.95 11.40 -12.22
CA GLN A 185 24.83 10.37 -12.78
C GLN A 185 24.09 9.42 -13.73
N LEU A 186 23.25 10.01 -14.59
CA LEU A 186 22.50 9.28 -15.61
C LEU A 186 23.43 8.78 -16.71
N THR A 187 23.28 7.51 -17.08
CA THR A 187 24.04 6.90 -18.18
C THR A 187 23.12 6.07 -19.07
N LEU A 188 23.45 6.01 -20.36
CA LEU A 188 22.87 5.04 -21.29
C LEU A 188 23.95 4.04 -21.63
N THR A 189 23.69 2.77 -21.31
CA THR A 189 24.63 1.67 -21.52
C THR A 189 24.13 0.78 -22.64
N SER A 190 24.98 0.56 -23.63
CA SER A 190 24.80 -0.47 -24.67
C SER A 190 25.90 -1.52 -24.54
N LYS A 191 25.84 -2.58 -25.35
CA LYS A 191 26.85 -3.64 -25.38
C LYS A 191 28.29 -3.14 -25.54
N ASN A 192 28.49 -2.01 -26.25
CA ASN A 192 29.82 -1.53 -26.64
C ASN A 192 30.11 -0.09 -26.22
N SER A 193 29.17 0.61 -25.55
CA SER A 193 29.34 2.01 -25.21
C SER A 193 28.53 2.43 -23.98
N GLU A 194 29.07 3.39 -23.23
CA GLU A 194 28.37 4.08 -22.15
C GLU A 194 28.36 5.58 -22.46
N THR A 195 27.17 6.18 -22.51
CA THR A 195 26.99 7.61 -22.75
C THR A 195 26.48 8.28 -21.49
N LYS A 196 27.24 9.24 -20.95
CA LYS A 196 26.80 10.05 -19.81
C LYS A 196 25.76 11.07 -20.27
N LEU A 197 24.66 11.16 -19.54
CA LEU A 197 23.61 12.14 -19.74
C LEU A 197 23.74 13.28 -18.72
N LYS A 198 23.16 14.43 -19.06
CA LYS A 198 22.98 15.52 -18.09
C LYS A 198 21.94 15.10 -17.03
N PRO A 199 22.05 15.61 -15.80
CA PRO A 199 21.03 15.39 -14.78
C PRO A 199 19.65 15.86 -15.25
N VAL A 200 18.60 15.18 -14.80
CA VAL A 200 17.21 15.51 -15.11
C VAL A 200 16.50 15.90 -13.84
N PHE A 201 15.70 16.95 -13.92
CA PHE A 201 14.94 17.51 -12.81
C PHE A 201 13.45 17.30 -13.03
N PHE A 202 12.77 16.85 -11.99
CA PHE A 202 11.34 16.71 -11.93
C PHE A 202 10.82 17.62 -10.82
N LYS A 203 9.76 18.36 -11.11
CA LYS A 203 9.01 19.04 -10.07
C LYS A 203 8.11 18.00 -9.42
N VAL A 204 8.14 17.93 -8.10
CA VAL A 204 7.29 17.03 -7.33
C VAL A 204 6.33 17.89 -6.54
N ASN A 205 5.08 17.46 -6.45
CA ASN A 205 4.16 18.01 -5.47
C ASN A 205 4.25 17.10 -4.25
N PRO A 206 4.63 17.63 -3.07
CA PRO A 206 4.65 16.82 -1.88
C PRO A 206 3.24 16.35 -1.58
N HIS A 207 3.11 15.07 -1.32
CA HIS A 207 1.87 14.43 -0.94
C HIS A 207 2.14 13.69 0.36
N ASN A 208 1.48 14.12 1.43
CA ASN A 208 1.48 13.35 2.66
C ASN A 208 0.52 12.15 2.54
N GLU A 209 0.61 11.22 3.48
CA GLU A 209 -0.21 10.00 3.51
C GLU A 209 -1.71 10.30 3.46
N GLU A 210 -2.11 11.46 3.98
CA GLU A 210 -3.49 11.94 4.02
C GLU A 210 -3.89 12.83 2.82
N SER A 211 -3.08 12.90 1.76
CA SER A 211 -3.38 13.69 0.56
C SER A 211 -4.44 13.00 -0.30
N ILE A 212 -5.68 13.49 -0.24
CA ILE A 212 -6.81 12.96 -1.01
C ILE A 212 -6.71 13.40 -2.47
N LEU A 213 -6.58 12.43 -3.37
CA LEU A 213 -6.56 12.60 -4.82
C LEU A 213 -7.95 12.93 -5.37
N GLY A 214 -8.97 12.27 -4.85
CA GLY A 214 -10.36 12.50 -5.19
C GLY A 214 -11.30 11.92 -4.14
N ALA A 215 -12.50 12.48 -4.07
CA ALA A 215 -13.56 12.03 -3.21
C ALA A 215 -14.88 11.96 -3.99
N GLU A 216 -15.69 10.95 -3.71
CA GLU A 216 -17.05 10.80 -4.24
C GLU A 216 -18.03 10.74 -3.05
N PRO A 217 -19.04 11.61 -2.99
CA PRO A 217 -19.99 11.60 -1.89
C PRO A 217 -20.86 10.34 -1.91
N LEU A 218 -20.91 9.66 -0.78
CA LEU A 218 -21.80 8.51 -0.55
C LEU A 218 -23.13 8.97 0.04
N ASN A 219 -23.08 9.84 1.06
CA ASN A 219 -24.24 10.35 1.82
C ASN A 219 -25.23 9.24 2.20
N ARG A 220 -24.71 8.11 2.72
CA ARG A 220 -25.53 6.94 3.09
C ARG A 220 -25.64 6.84 4.59
N LYS A 221 -26.87 6.83 5.08
CA LYS A 221 -27.20 6.72 6.49
C LYS A 221 -27.73 5.32 6.76
N ILE A 222 -27.00 4.54 7.56
CA ILE A 222 -27.37 3.19 7.96
C ILE A 222 -28.00 3.24 9.36
N PRO A 223 -29.22 2.69 9.56
CA PRO A 223 -29.81 2.56 10.89
C PRO A 223 -29.07 1.50 11.71
N LEU A 224 -28.73 1.82 12.95
CA LEU A 224 -28.01 0.93 13.84
C LEU A 224 -28.96 0.05 14.66
N PRO A 225 -28.61 -1.22 14.97
CA PRO A 225 -29.48 -2.14 15.71
C PRO A 225 -29.90 -1.65 17.11
N ASP A 226 -29.05 -0.90 17.81
CA ASP A 226 -29.33 -0.36 19.15
C ASP A 226 -30.06 1.00 19.14
N GLY A 227 -30.50 1.43 17.96
CA GLY A 227 -31.02 2.78 17.74
C GLY A 227 -29.90 3.74 17.31
N GLY A 228 -30.31 4.88 16.74
CA GLY A 228 -29.37 5.80 16.09
C GLY A 228 -29.00 5.36 14.68
N SER A 229 -27.91 5.91 14.17
CA SER A 229 -27.50 5.73 12.78
C SER A 229 -26.03 6.10 12.57
N ALA A 230 -25.37 5.43 11.64
CA ALA A 230 -24.06 5.82 11.14
C ALA A 230 -24.21 6.42 9.73
N THR A 231 -23.53 7.53 9.45
CA THR A 231 -23.52 8.14 8.11
C THR A 231 -22.17 7.95 7.44
N PHE A 232 -22.14 7.22 6.33
CA PHE A 232 -21.02 7.14 5.40
C PHE A 232 -21.06 8.38 4.50
N LYS A 233 -20.02 9.19 4.61
CA LYS A 233 -19.97 10.53 4.02
C LYS A 233 -19.36 10.49 2.62
N ASP A 234 -18.06 10.19 2.52
CA ASP A 234 -17.31 10.24 1.27
C ASP A 234 -16.51 8.95 1.06
N PHE A 235 -16.40 8.51 -0.19
CA PHE A 235 -15.43 7.53 -0.64
C PHE A 235 -14.19 8.25 -1.17
N GLU A 236 -13.06 8.10 -0.51
CA GLU A 236 -11.83 8.85 -0.77
C GLU A 236 -10.71 7.93 -1.26
N ILE A 237 -9.96 8.42 -2.26
CA ILE A 237 -8.73 7.78 -2.74
C ILE A 237 -7.57 8.72 -2.41
N SER A 238 -6.57 8.21 -1.69
CA SER A 238 -5.27 8.86 -1.48
C SER A 238 -4.16 8.14 -2.24
N TYR A 239 -2.93 8.60 -2.09
CA TYR A 239 -1.74 7.91 -2.62
C TYR A 239 -1.47 6.55 -1.95
N TYR A 240 -1.89 6.38 -0.69
CA TYR A 240 -1.47 5.27 0.16
C TYR A 240 -2.61 4.34 0.53
N PHE A 241 -3.82 4.86 0.61
CA PHE A 241 -4.98 4.08 0.99
C PHE A 241 -6.25 4.59 0.33
N THR A 242 -7.23 3.70 0.28
CA THR A 242 -8.61 4.02 -0.10
C THR A 242 -9.46 3.87 1.15
N ARG A 243 -10.41 4.78 1.36
CA ARG A 243 -11.24 4.76 2.58
C ARG A 243 -12.65 5.27 2.37
N ILE A 244 -13.51 4.97 3.33
CA ILE A 244 -14.82 5.60 3.47
C ILE A 244 -14.82 6.45 4.75
N THR A 245 -15.05 7.75 4.63
CA THR A 245 -15.17 8.64 5.79
C THR A 245 -16.57 8.62 6.36
N MET A 246 -16.69 8.92 7.66
CA MET A 246 -17.95 8.86 8.39
C MET A 246 -18.23 10.17 9.13
N GLU A 247 -19.50 10.52 9.30
CA GLU A 247 -19.88 11.63 10.18
C GLU A 247 -19.54 11.31 11.64
N GLN A 248 -19.06 12.30 12.39
CA GLN A 248 -18.84 12.16 13.83
C GLN A 248 -20.17 12.10 14.59
N GLY A 249 -20.19 11.40 15.74
CA GLY A 249 -21.33 11.41 16.67
C GLY A 249 -22.31 10.24 16.55
N PHE A 250 -21.89 9.11 15.98
CA PHE A 250 -22.59 7.83 16.18
C PHE A 250 -22.11 7.13 17.47
N ASP A 251 -22.86 6.10 17.89
CA ASP A 251 -22.65 5.34 19.14
C ASP A 251 -21.16 4.99 19.39
N ASP A 252 -20.64 5.37 20.56
CA ASP A 252 -19.24 5.20 20.95
C ASP A 252 -18.86 3.72 21.19
N HIS A 253 -19.86 2.84 21.22
CA HIS A 253 -19.65 1.40 21.24
C HIS A 253 -19.46 0.80 19.85
N VAL A 254 -19.74 1.50 18.75
CA VAL A 254 -19.49 0.97 17.41
C VAL A 254 -18.01 1.07 17.07
N VAL A 255 -17.43 -0.06 16.66
CA VAL A 255 -15.99 -0.20 16.38
C VAL A 255 -15.68 -0.63 14.95
N GLY A 256 -16.69 -0.99 14.17
CA GLY A 256 -16.53 -1.44 12.80
C GLY A 256 -17.80 -2.04 12.21
N PHE A 257 -17.70 -2.56 10.99
CA PHE A 257 -18.82 -3.15 10.24
C PHE A 257 -18.42 -4.48 9.63
N GLY A 258 -19.29 -5.48 9.70
CA GLY A 258 -19.09 -6.75 9.00
C GLY A 258 -19.73 -6.72 7.63
N GLY A 259 -19.07 -7.34 6.64
CA GLY A 259 -19.53 -7.29 5.27
C GLY A 259 -18.67 -8.07 4.29
N GLU A 260 -18.91 -7.83 3.00
CA GLU A 260 -18.14 -8.40 1.91
C GLU A 260 -17.83 -7.33 0.84
N TYR A 261 -16.63 -7.43 0.28
CA TYR A 261 -16.25 -6.69 -0.92
C TYR A 261 -16.45 -7.56 -2.15
N GLU A 262 -16.97 -6.97 -3.22
CA GLU A 262 -17.27 -7.68 -4.46
C GLU A 262 -16.08 -8.52 -4.97
N GLY A 263 -16.31 -9.82 -5.12
CA GLY A 263 -15.30 -10.76 -5.62
C GLY A 263 -14.32 -11.28 -4.56
N ILE A 264 -14.46 -10.85 -3.30
CA ILE A 264 -13.68 -11.36 -2.16
C ILE A 264 -14.63 -12.09 -1.23
N PRO A 265 -14.47 -13.42 -1.05
CA PRO A 265 -15.28 -14.17 -0.11
C PRO A 265 -15.16 -13.59 1.30
N ARG A 266 -16.28 -13.48 2.00
CA ARG A 266 -16.37 -12.98 3.38
C ARG A 266 -15.40 -13.64 4.37
N ILE A 267 -15.03 -14.89 4.15
CA ILE A 267 -14.05 -15.62 5.00
C ILE A 267 -12.68 -14.91 4.99
N GLU A 268 -12.35 -14.21 3.91
CA GLU A 268 -11.07 -13.51 3.75
C GLU A 268 -11.10 -12.07 4.30
N GLN A 269 -12.29 -11.48 4.49
CA GLN A 269 -12.48 -10.17 5.10
C GLN A 269 -13.81 -10.09 5.85
N PRO A 270 -13.88 -10.61 7.09
CA PRO A 270 -15.13 -10.61 7.81
C PRO A 270 -15.49 -9.21 8.33
N VAL A 271 -14.50 -8.31 8.51
CA VAL A 271 -14.72 -7.04 9.20
C VAL A 271 -13.91 -5.85 8.68
N TYR A 272 -14.57 -4.70 8.66
CA TYR A 272 -14.04 -3.38 8.37
C TYR A 272 -13.91 -2.58 9.67
N GLU A 273 -12.67 -2.45 10.16
CA GLU A 273 -12.35 -1.70 11.38
C GLU A 273 -12.53 -0.19 11.19
N LEU A 274 -13.08 0.46 12.21
CA LEU A 274 -13.15 1.91 12.28
C LEU A 274 -11.81 2.48 12.78
N MET A 275 -11.23 3.39 12.01
CA MET A 275 -10.02 4.13 12.36
C MET A 275 -10.32 5.61 12.56
N TYR A 276 -9.42 6.32 13.23
CA TYR A 276 -9.54 7.75 13.50
C TYR A 276 -8.21 8.46 13.25
N THR A 277 -8.25 9.61 12.57
CA THR A 277 -7.18 10.62 12.66
C THR A 277 -7.78 11.99 13.00
N GLU A 278 -7.01 12.88 13.61
CA GLU A 278 -7.47 14.23 13.95
C GLU A 278 -7.99 15.00 12.73
N LYS A 279 -7.32 14.84 11.59
CA LYS A 279 -7.66 15.54 10.34
C LYS A 279 -8.84 14.91 9.60
N SER A 280 -8.92 13.58 9.59
CA SER A 280 -9.88 12.84 8.77
C SER A 280 -11.15 12.45 9.53
N GLY A 281 -11.13 12.54 10.86
CA GLY A 281 -12.18 11.99 11.71
C GLY A 281 -12.22 10.46 11.60
N PHE A 282 -13.42 9.89 11.77
CA PHE A 282 -13.61 8.46 11.66
C PHE A 282 -13.70 8.00 10.20
N PHE A 283 -13.05 6.88 9.89
CA PHE A 283 -13.09 6.28 8.57
C PHE A 283 -12.89 4.77 8.61
N ILE A 284 -13.24 4.12 7.51
CA ILE A 284 -13.01 2.71 7.26
C ILE A 284 -11.96 2.59 6.15
N PRO A 285 -10.77 2.03 6.42
CA PRO A 285 -9.81 1.73 5.37
C PRO A 285 -10.29 0.55 4.51
N LEU A 286 -10.02 0.62 3.22
CA LEU A 286 -10.39 -0.40 2.23
C LEU A 286 -9.13 -1.02 1.62
N PHE A 287 -8.40 -1.81 2.41
CA PHE A 287 -7.12 -2.40 2.01
C PHE A 287 -7.21 -3.31 0.78
N ASN A 288 -8.38 -3.92 0.54
CA ASN A 288 -8.60 -4.79 -0.61
C ASN A 288 -9.16 -4.05 -1.84
N PHE A 289 -9.39 -2.75 -1.75
CA PHE A 289 -9.83 -1.96 -2.88
C PHE A 289 -8.63 -1.59 -3.76
N ASP A 290 -8.53 -2.21 -4.93
CA ASP A 290 -7.54 -1.85 -5.96
C ASP A 290 -8.16 -0.91 -7.02
N ALA A 291 -7.92 0.40 -6.83
CA ALA A 291 -8.36 1.44 -7.76
C ALA A 291 -7.76 1.25 -9.17
N GLY A 292 -6.52 0.79 -9.27
CA GLY A 292 -5.82 0.61 -10.54
C GLY A 292 -6.44 -0.53 -11.35
N THR A 293 -6.72 -1.66 -10.72
CA THR A 293 -7.40 -2.80 -11.36
C THR A 293 -8.83 -2.43 -11.78
N MET A 294 -9.56 -1.66 -10.97
CA MET A 294 -10.89 -1.18 -11.35
C MET A 294 -10.84 -0.28 -12.59
N LEU A 295 -9.89 0.67 -12.65
CA LEU A 295 -9.70 1.55 -13.80
C LEU A 295 -9.24 0.79 -15.06
N ASN A 296 -8.41 -0.25 -14.91
CA ASN A 296 -7.90 -1.06 -16.02
C ASN A 296 -8.98 -1.94 -16.65
N SER A 297 -9.85 -2.53 -15.83
CA SER A 297 -10.99 -3.32 -16.31
C SER A 297 -12.09 -2.49 -16.97
N GLY A 298 -12.03 -1.15 -16.87
CA GLY A 298 -13.07 -0.25 -17.35
C GLY A 298 -14.36 -0.31 -16.52
N LYS A 299 -14.29 -0.95 -15.34
CA LYS A 299 -15.42 -1.06 -14.41
C LYS A 299 -15.73 0.32 -13.84
N LYS A 300 -17.01 0.71 -13.89
CA LYS A 300 -17.45 2.04 -13.42
C LYS A 300 -17.52 2.16 -11.89
N SER A 301 -17.70 1.03 -11.21
CA SER A 301 -17.89 0.99 -9.76
C SER A 301 -17.64 -0.41 -9.22
N SER A 302 -17.26 -0.51 -7.95
CA SER A 302 -17.30 -1.73 -7.15
C SER A 302 -18.36 -1.63 -6.06
N THR A 303 -18.70 -2.74 -5.40
CA THR A 303 -19.65 -2.72 -4.28
C THR A 303 -19.04 -3.27 -3.00
N ILE A 304 -19.41 -2.65 -1.87
CA ILE A 304 -19.26 -3.23 -0.54
C ILE A 304 -20.66 -3.44 0.03
N THR A 305 -20.88 -4.60 0.63
CA THR A 305 -22.14 -4.94 1.28
C THR A 305 -21.89 -5.15 2.77
N PHE A 306 -22.57 -4.38 3.61
CA PHE A 306 -22.56 -4.54 5.06
C PHE A 306 -23.82 -5.27 5.52
N ASP A 307 -23.65 -6.25 6.40
CA ASP A 307 -24.77 -6.98 6.99
C ASP A 307 -24.74 -6.97 8.52
N SER A 308 -23.68 -6.41 9.11
CA SER A 308 -23.55 -6.31 10.55
C SER A 308 -22.78 -5.08 11.01
N VAL A 309 -22.97 -4.78 12.29
CA VAL A 309 -22.24 -3.76 13.02
C VAL A 309 -21.49 -4.45 14.15
N MET A 310 -20.25 -4.03 14.36
CA MET A 310 -19.42 -4.51 15.45
C MET A 310 -19.51 -3.56 16.63
N TYR A 311 -19.91 -4.12 17.77
CA TYR A 311 -20.12 -3.38 19.01
C TYR A 311 -19.13 -3.82 20.06
N ARG A 312 -18.59 -2.86 20.80
CA ARG A 312 -17.89 -3.08 22.05
C ARG A 312 -18.89 -3.32 23.16
N SER A 313 -18.69 -4.42 23.88
CA SER A 313 -19.30 -4.64 25.17
C SER A 313 -18.56 -3.82 26.23
N GLY A 314 -19.31 -3.25 27.17
CA GLY A 314 -18.76 -2.72 28.42
C GLY A 314 -18.39 -3.83 29.42
N GLU A 315 -18.63 -5.10 29.08
CA GLU A 315 -18.28 -6.24 29.92
C GLU A 315 -16.75 -6.47 29.91
N SER A 316 -16.20 -6.77 31.09
CA SER A 316 -14.86 -7.33 31.22
C SER A 316 -14.92 -8.65 31.99
N PHE A 317 -14.00 -9.52 31.63
CA PHE A 317 -13.90 -10.87 32.12
C PHE A 317 -12.60 -11.02 32.90
N ASN A 318 -12.72 -11.38 34.16
CA ASN A 318 -11.60 -11.48 35.07
C ASN A 318 -11.53 -12.88 35.64
N TRP A 319 -10.36 -13.52 35.56
CA TRP A 319 -10.14 -14.81 36.18
C TRP A 319 -8.77 -14.90 36.84
N LYS A 320 -8.63 -15.88 37.73
CA LYS A 320 -7.41 -16.13 38.49
C LYS A 320 -6.84 -17.50 38.15
N VAL A 321 -5.55 -17.54 37.84
CA VAL A 321 -4.78 -18.77 37.67
C VAL A 321 -3.84 -18.90 38.86
N LYS A 322 -3.92 -20.01 39.61
CA LYS A 322 -3.15 -20.14 40.85
C LYS A 322 -1.70 -20.52 40.54
N GLY A 323 -0.76 -19.89 41.22
CA GLY A 323 0.68 -20.17 41.11
C GLY A 323 1.01 -21.63 41.35
N LYS A 324 0.35 -22.27 42.33
CA LYS A 324 0.50 -23.70 42.60
C LYS A 324 0.12 -24.59 41.41
N GLU A 325 -0.91 -24.21 40.64
CA GLU A 325 -1.35 -24.99 39.47
C GLU A 325 -0.33 -24.87 38.33
N MET A 326 0.21 -23.67 38.10
CA MET A 326 1.26 -23.43 37.11
C MET A 326 2.60 -24.08 37.51
N ALA A 327 2.97 -24.05 38.78
CA ALA A 327 4.16 -24.73 39.30
C ALA A 327 4.06 -26.26 39.15
N GLU A 328 2.88 -26.83 39.37
CA GLU A 328 2.64 -28.26 39.13
C GLU A 328 2.68 -28.59 37.63
N PHE A 329 2.08 -27.74 36.78
CA PHE A 329 2.11 -27.89 35.33
C PHE A 329 3.55 -27.83 34.77
N ASN A 330 4.35 -26.86 35.21
CA ASN A 330 5.75 -26.73 34.84
C ASN A 330 6.58 -27.99 35.18
N LYS A 331 6.22 -28.73 36.23
CA LYS A 331 6.91 -29.96 36.68
C LYS A 331 6.42 -31.20 35.96
N ASN A 332 5.10 -31.41 35.92
CA ASN A 332 4.49 -32.67 35.54
C ASN A 332 3.90 -32.67 34.13
N ARG A 333 3.76 -31.49 33.51
CA ARG A 333 3.25 -31.30 32.13
C ARG A 333 1.86 -31.88 31.88
N VAL A 334 1.06 -32.09 32.93
CA VAL A 334 -0.29 -32.66 32.85
C VAL A 334 -1.29 -31.56 32.52
N LEU A 335 -1.98 -31.69 31.38
CA LEU A 335 -3.10 -30.81 30.98
C LEU A 335 -4.22 -30.84 32.06
N LYS A 336 -4.79 -29.67 32.38
CA LYS A 336 -5.80 -29.42 33.43
C LYS A 336 -7.01 -28.62 32.91
N GLU A 337 -7.91 -29.29 32.21
CA GLU A 337 -9.05 -28.61 31.62
C GLU A 337 -10.00 -28.05 32.67
N LYS A 338 -10.37 -26.78 32.52
CA LYS A 338 -11.42 -26.13 33.29
C LYS A 338 -12.18 -25.18 32.39
N GLU A 339 -13.45 -25.49 32.16
CA GLU A 339 -14.36 -24.59 31.45
C GLU A 339 -14.96 -23.56 32.42
N ILE A 340 -14.85 -22.29 32.07
CA ILE A 340 -15.55 -21.18 32.74
C ILE A 340 -16.28 -20.40 31.65
N LEU A 341 -17.62 -20.43 31.70
CA LEU A 341 -18.48 -19.67 30.80
C LEU A 341 -18.65 -18.26 31.34
N LEU A 342 -18.29 -17.25 30.54
CA LEU A 342 -18.43 -15.85 30.90
C LEU A 342 -19.31 -15.13 29.87
N GLY A 343 -20.49 -14.66 30.32
CA GLY A 343 -21.40 -13.83 29.52
C GLY A 343 -22.35 -14.59 28.58
N LYS A 344 -23.46 -13.95 28.19
CA LYS A 344 -24.45 -14.48 27.22
C LYS A 344 -24.32 -13.88 25.81
N LYS A 345 -23.71 -12.70 25.65
CA LYS A 345 -23.66 -11.97 24.37
C LYS A 345 -22.38 -12.26 23.55
N ALA A 346 -21.29 -12.56 24.23
CA ALA A 346 -20.07 -13.13 23.67
C ALA A 346 -19.62 -14.24 24.63
N GLY A 347 -19.73 -15.49 24.20
CA GLY A 347 -19.42 -16.64 25.03
C GLY A 347 -17.91 -16.85 25.15
N VAL A 348 -17.26 -16.20 26.11
CA VAL A 348 -15.86 -16.49 26.39
C VAL A 348 -15.80 -17.76 27.24
N SER A 349 -15.22 -18.82 26.68
CA SER A 349 -14.96 -20.09 27.36
C SER A 349 -13.47 -20.18 27.67
N PHE A 350 -13.12 -20.11 28.94
CA PHE A 350 -11.74 -20.37 29.34
C PHE A 350 -11.40 -21.87 29.20
N TYR A 351 -10.18 -22.19 28.77
CA TYR A 351 -9.67 -23.57 28.70
C TYR A 351 -8.21 -23.60 29.14
N ASP A 352 -7.89 -24.30 30.23
CA ASP A 352 -6.62 -25.02 30.51
C ASP A 352 -5.23 -24.28 30.44
N LEU A 353 -4.25 -24.85 31.16
CA LEU A 353 -2.81 -24.79 30.90
C LEU A 353 -2.43 -25.83 29.83
N GLY A 354 -1.73 -25.42 28.78
CA GLY A 354 -1.35 -26.32 27.70
C GLY A 354 -0.03 -25.99 27.04
N TYR A 355 0.23 -26.62 25.89
CA TYR A 355 1.42 -26.37 25.07
C TYR A 355 1.09 -25.72 23.72
N TYR A 356 2.04 -24.93 23.22
CA TYR A 356 2.08 -24.52 21.81
C TYR A 356 2.45 -25.72 20.94
N TYR A 357 1.71 -25.92 19.85
CA TYR A 357 1.84 -27.08 18.96
C TYR A 357 3.24 -27.21 18.33
N ASP A 358 3.95 -26.10 18.11
CA ASP A 358 5.21 -26.08 17.35
C ASP A 358 6.47 -25.78 18.20
N GLY A 359 6.34 -25.72 19.54
CA GLY A 359 7.45 -25.24 20.38
C GLY A 359 7.55 -25.78 21.80
N ASN A 360 6.63 -26.64 22.26
CA ASN A 360 6.62 -27.16 23.65
C ASN A 360 6.67 -26.06 24.74
N ALA A 361 6.32 -24.81 24.40
CA ALA A 361 6.24 -23.73 25.36
C ALA A 361 4.93 -23.84 26.16
N PRO A 362 5.00 -23.86 27.50
CA PRO A 362 3.81 -23.91 28.34
C PRO A 362 3.08 -22.56 28.27
N MET A 363 1.75 -22.63 28.21
CA MET A 363 0.88 -21.47 28.02
C MET A 363 -0.41 -21.58 28.82
N ILE A 364 -1.02 -20.44 29.08
CA ILE A 364 -2.39 -20.35 29.58
C ILE A 364 -3.29 -20.20 28.37
N LYS A 365 -4.16 -21.18 28.10
CA LYS A 365 -5.07 -21.16 26.95
C LYS A 365 -6.41 -20.52 27.35
N PHE A 366 -7.13 -20.00 26.37
CA PHE A 366 -8.52 -19.57 26.51
C PHE A 366 -9.16 -19.48 25.13
N THR A 367 -10.48 -19.65 25.04
CA THR A 367 -11.21 -19.58 23.77
C THR A 367 -12.28 -18.52 23.84
N MET A 368 -12.39 -17.75 22.77
CA MET A 368 -13.44 -16.75 22.61
C MET A 368 -14.45 -17.29 21.61
N LYS A 369 -15.62 -17.74 22.08
CA LYS A 369 -16.73 -18.15 21.20
C LYS A 369 -17.74 -17.00 21.13
N GLN A 370 -18.40 -16.87 19.99
CA GLN A 370 -19.56 -16.00 19.87
C GLN A 370 -20.73 -16.84 19.39
N GLU A 371 -21.94 -16.51 19.84
CA GLU A 371 -23.16 -17.20 19.39
C GLU A 371 -23.54 -16.86 17.93
N SER A 372 -22.77 -15.98 17.28
CA SER A 372 -23.03 -15.54 15.92
C SER A 372 -22.29 -16.38 14.89
N ASP A 373 -22.90 -16.62 13.73
CA ASP A 373 -22.27 -17.27 12.56
C ASP A 373 -21.10 -16.47 11.95
N PHE A 374 -20.73 -15.33 12.56
CA PHE A 374 -19.60 -14.51 12.15
C PHE A 374 -18.30 -15.18 12.59
N LEU A 375 -17.46 -15.52 11.61
CA LEU A 375 -16.09 -15.93 11.86
C LEU A 375 -15.27 -14.71 12.24
N VAL A 376 -15.01 -14.44 13.52
CA VAL A 376 -14.25 -13.25 13.89
C VAL A 376 -12.89 -13.55 14.51
N GLN A 377 -12.05 -14.12 13.66
CA GLN A 377 -10.62 -14.27 13.94
C GLN A 377 -9.94 -12.90 14.15
N ASP A 378 -10.47 -11.83 13.51
CA ASP A 378 -9.96 -10.46 13.57
C ASP A 378 -10.15 -9.76 14.93
N PHE A 379 -10.97 -10.34 15.82
CA PHE A 379 -11.12 -9.88 17.21
C PHE A 379 -10.10 -10.53 18.16
N GLY A 380 -8.96 -10.98 17.65
CA GLY A 380 -7.90 -11.52 18.50
C GLY A 380 -7.58 -10.58 19.67
N PRO A 381 -7.44 -11.10 20.89
CA PRO A 381 -6.99 -10.32 22.01
C PRO A 381 -5.55 -9.90 21.82
N VAL A 382 -5.27 -8.63 22.11
CA VAL A 382 -3.92 -8.07 22.08
C VAL A 382 -3.50 -7.68 23.50
N PRO A 383 -2.22 -7.83 23.87
CA PRO A 383 -1.73 -7.34 25.14
C PRO A 383 -1.89 -5.83 25.23
N LYS A 384 -2.39 -5.34 26.36
CA LYS A 384 -2.61 -3.89 26.56
C LYS A 384 -1.35 -3.05 26.31
N TYR A 385 -0.19 -3.49 26.81
CA TYR A 385 1.06 -2.76 26.61
C TYR A 385 1.50 -2.70 25.13
N ARG A 386 1.10 -3.67 24.29
CA ARG A 386 1.37 -3.65 22.85
C ARG A 386 0.45 -2.71 22.09
N LEU A 387 -0.75 -2.43 22.59
CA LEU A 387 -1.62 -1.43 21.96
C LEU A 387 -0.98 -0.05 22.00
N GLU A 388 -0.35 0.30 23.12
CA GLU A 388 0.39 1.55 23.28
C GLU A 388 1.64 1.64 22.37
N GLU A 389 2.21 0.48 22.01
CA GLU A 389 3.40 0.37 21.14
C GLU A 389 3.06 0.17 19.66
N SER A 390 1.81 -0.19 19.34
CA SER A 390 1.37 -0.49 17.96
C SER A 390 1.09 0.74 17.11
N PHE A 391 1.11 1.93 17.70
CA PHE A 391 1.05 3.19 16.97
C PHE A 391 2.47 3.57 16.54
N SER A 392 2.64 3.87 15.25
CA SER A 392 3.90 4.35 14.68
C SER A 392 4.44 5.56 15.43
N ASP A 393 3.54 6.39 15.99
CA ASP A 393 3.88 7.41 16.96
C ASP A 393 3.07 7.23 18.24
N ARG A 394 3.75 6.91 19.35
CA ARG A 394 3.15 6.79 20.68
C ARG A 394 2.41 8.08 21.10
N SER A 395 2.86 9.23 20.60
CA SER A 395 2.20 10.52 20.87
C SER A 395 0.79 10.58 20.28
N GLU A 396 0.56 9.93 19.14
CA GLU A 396 -0.73 9.93 18.46
C GLU A 396 -1.80 9.17 19.27
N TYR A 397 -1.43 8.06 19.92
CA TYR A 397 -2.32 7.39 20.87
C TYR A 397 -2.61 8.25 22.10
N GLU A 398 -1.61 8.99 22.59
CA GLU A 398 -1.77 9.84 23.76
C GLU A 398 -2.68 11.04 23.49
N THR A 399 -2.74 11.57 22.27
CA THR A 399 -3.67 12.65 21.89
C THR A 399 -5.11 12.19 21.75
N LEU A 400 -5.37 10.89 21.56
CA LEU A 400 -6.74 10.37 21.51
C LEU A 400 -7.46 10.54 22.85
N ASN A 401 -8.69 11.04 22.81
CA ASN A 401 -9.57 11.06 23.97
C ASN A 401 -10.11 9.65 24.30
N ASP A 402 -10.71 9.50 25.48
CA ASP A 402 -11.21 8.21 25.95
C ASP A 402 -12.25 7.58 25.01
N ASN A 403 -13.07 8.39 24.33
CA ASN A 403 -14.07 7.86 23.39
C ASN A 403 -13.42 7.32 22.11
N GLN A 404 -12.39 7.99 21.59
CA GLN A 404 -11.62 7.52 20.44
C GLN A 404 -10.86 6.23 20.75
N LYS A 405 -10.22 6.16 21.93
CA LYS A 405 -9.56 4.93 22.43
C LYS A 405 -10.57 3.78 22.60
N LYS A 406 -11.78 4.09 23.06
CA LYS A 406 -12.89 3.11 23.19
C LYS A 406 -13.48 2.65 21.86
N GLN A 407 -13.14 3.25 20.73
CA GLN A 407 -13.60 2.79 19.42
C GLN A 407 -12.58 1.90 18.69
N MET A 408 -11.37 1.74 19.24
CA MET A 408 -10.33 0.85 18.69
C MET A 408 -10.70 -0.64 18.77
N PHE A 409 -10.94 -1.30 17.64
CA PHE A 409 -11.61 -2.59 17.50
C PHE A 409 -11.05 -3.82 18.24
N ARG A 410 -9.88 -3.74 18.88
CA ARG A 410 -9.22 -4.93 19.45
C ARG A 410 -9.71 -5.27 20.87
N ASN A 411 -9.88 -6.57 21.11
CA ASN A 411 -10.06 -7.11 22.46
C ASN A 411 -8.75 -6.92 23.24
N VAL A 412 -8.85 -6.49 24.50
CA VAL A 412 -7.66 -6.13 25.29
C VAL A 412 -7.44 -7.15 26.39
N LEU A 413 -6.24 -7.73 26.43
CA LEU A 413 -5.82 -8.64 27.47
C LEU A 413 -4.79 -7.99 28.38
N THR A 414 -5.01 -8.11 29.68
CA THR A 414 -4.10 -7.64 30.72
C THR A 414 -3.81 -8.79 31.68
N VAL A 415 -2.53 -8.99 32.00
CA VAL A 415 -2.09 -9.97 33.01
C VAL A 415 -1.48 -9.21 34.18
N LYS A 416 -1.94 -9.49 35.40
CA LYS A 416 -1.41 -8.94 36.64
C LYS A 416 -0.95 -10.05 37.56
N ASN A 417 0.10 -9.79 38.33
CA ASN A 417 0.56 -10.71 39.36
C ASN A 417 -0.27 -10.59 40.66
N ALA A 418 0.16 -11.31 41.71
CA ALA A 418 -0.53 -11.34 43.01
C ALA A 418 -0.60 -9.96 43.69
N ASP A 419 0.41 -9.12 43.47
CA ASP A 419 0.49 -7.76 44.00
C ASP A 419 -0.29 -6.73 43.15
N GLY A 420 -0.88 -7.17 42.04
CA GLY A 420 -1.63 -6.33 41.11
C GLY A 420 -0.76 -5.58 40.09
N MET A 421 0.55 -5.87 40.03
CA MET A 421 1.45 -5.31 39.03
C MET A 421 1.16 -5.90 37.65
N GLU A 422 1.02 -5.04 36.64
CA GLU A 422 0.82 -5.46 35.24
C GLU A 422 2.12 -6.06 34.68
N LEU A 423 2.03 -7.28 34.14
CA LEU A 423 3.14 -7.98 33.52
C LEU A 423 3.24 -7.59 32.04
N LYS A 424 4.46 -7.58 31.51
CA LYS A 424 4.74 -7.27 30.09
C LYS A 424 5.59 -8.34 29.39
N ASN A 425 5.97 -9.39 30.10
CA ASN A 425 6.87 -10.45 29.65
C ASN A 425 6.12 -11.66 29.06
N PHE A 426 5.08 -11.41 28.26
CA PHE A 426 4.26 -12.45 27.65
C PHE A 426 3.80 -12.08 26.25
N ASP A 427 3.51 -13.06 25.41
CA ASP A 427 2.86 -12.87 24.11
C ASP A 427 1.57 -13.69 24.01
N ILE A 428 0.70 -13.27 23.10
CA ILE A 428 -0.55 -13.98 22.78
C ILE A 428 -0.41 -14.62 21.40
N TYR A 429 -0.71 -15.90 21.33
CA TYR A 429 -0.67 -16.69 20.10
C TYR A 429 -2.08 -17.17 19.75
N TYR A 430 -2.51 -16.97 18.51
CA TYR A 430 -3.66 -17.69 17.97
C TYR A 430 -3.26 -19.16 17.75
N LEU A 431 -4.08 -20.08 18.24
CA LEU A 431 -3.88 -21.51 18.09
C LEU A 431 -4.83 -22.03 17.00
N GLU A 432 -6.07 -22.31 17.37
CA GLU A 432 -7.12 -22.84 16.48
C GLU A 432 -8.50 -22.62 17.09
N ASN A 433 -9.56 -22.62 16.28
CA ASN A 433 -10.95 -22.56 16.76
C ASN A 433 -11.21 -21.43 17.79
N TYR A 434 -10.67 -20.24 17.53
CA TYR A 434 -10.73 -19.08 18.42
C TYR A 434 -10.06 -19.26 19.79
N THR A 435 -9.15 -20.22 19.87
CA THR A 435 -8.32 -20.47 21.06
C THR A 435 -7.04 -19.69 20.96
N TYR A 436 -6.70 -18.99 22.03
CA TYR A 436 -5.50 -18.19 22.18
C TYR A 436 -4.65 -18.74 23.33
N GLY A 437 -3.34 -18.60 23.23
CA GLY A 437 -2.38 -18.99 24.26
C GLY A 437 -1.57 -17.79 24.74
N ILE A 438 -1.51 -17.59 26.05
CA ILE A 438 -0.61 -16.64 26.71
C ILE A 438 0.68 -17.39 27.05
N ALA A 439 1.80 -17.02 26.41
CA ALA A 439 3.09 -17.62 26.68
C ALA A 439 4.08 -16.58 27.20
N PHE A 440 4.85 -16.95 28.23
CA PHE A 440 5.78 -16.05 28.90
C PHE A 440 7.20 -16.26 28.40
N HIS A 441 7.99 -15.18 28.31
CA HIS A 441 9.34 -15.20 27.76
C HIS A 441 10.39 -15.81 28.70
N GLU A 442 10.11 -15.83 30.00
CA GLU A 442 11.08 -16.26 31.01
C GLU A 442 11.24 -17.80 31.05
N GLY A 443 12.33 -18.29 30.45
CA GLY A 443 12.81 -19.66 30.63
C GLY A 443 11.86 -20.75 30.12
N GLN A 444 10.95 -20.42 29.19
CA GLN A 444 9.92 -21.32 28.67
C GLN A 444 9.09 -21.98 29.79
N LYS A 445 8.76 -21.23 30.85
CA LYS A 445 7.93 -21.68 31.97
C LYS A 445 6.82 -20.67 32.25
N LEU A 446 5.72 -21.16 32.82
CA LEU A 446 4.69 -20.29 33.37
C LEU A 446 5.17 -19.69 34.71
N PRO A 447 4.77 -18.46 35.06
CA PRO A 447 5.02 -17.90 36.38
C PRO A 447 4.47 -18.82 37.49
N GLU A 448 5.22 -18.97 38.60
CA GLU A 448 4.79 -19.79 39.74
C GLU A 448 4.02 -18.98 40.80
N GLU A 449 3.78 -17.70 40.56
CA GLU A 449 2.94 -16.82 41.37
C GLU A 449 1.48 -16.83 40.91
N ASP A 450 0.56 -16.34 41.74
CA ASP A 450 -0.84 -16.19 41.36
C ASP A 450 -0.98 -15.10 40.29
N LEU A 451 -1.73 -15.39 39.21
CA LEU A 451 -2.02 -14.43 38.16
C LEU A 451 -3.50 -14.07 38.14
N ARG A 452 -3.78 -12.80 37.91
CA ARG A 452 -5.10 -12.29 37.53
C ARG A 452 -5.04 -11.89 36.06
N ILE A 453 -5.90 -12.48 35.25
CA ILE A 453 -6.01 -12.15 33.83
C ILE A 453 -7.35 -11.46 33.62
N GLU A 454 -7.31 -10.37 32.88
CA GLU A 454 -8.47 -9.58 32.49
C GLU A 454 -8.55 -9.51 30.97
N LEU A 455 -9.72 -9.84 30.44
CA LEU A 455 -10.08 -9.64 29.04
C LEU A 455 -11.19 -8.58 28.99
N SER A 456 -10.95 -7.50 28.26
CA SER A 456 -11.83 -6.34 28.20
C SER A 456 -12.02 -5.86 26.76
N ASN A 457 -12.87 -4.85 26.56
CA ASN A 457 -13.23 -4.32 25.23
C ASN A 457 -13.81 -5.40 24.30
N ILE A 458 -14.58 -6.34 24.86
CA ILE A 458 -15.08 -7.50 24.13
C ILE A 458 -15.95 -7.04 22.96
N VAL A 459 -15.51 -7.29 21.75
CA VAL A 459 -16.29 -6.94 20.55
C VAL A 459 -17.19 -8.09 20.15
N TYR A 460 -18.41 -7.79 19.74
CA TYR A 460 -19.39 -8.74 19.23
C TYR A 460 -20.15 -8.16 18.03
N ALA A 461 -20.65 -9.03 17.16
CA ALA A 461 -21.43 -8.64 16.00
C ALA A 461 -22.93 -8.55 16.33
N LYS A 462 -23.62 -7.55 15.78
CA LYS A 462 -25.07 -7.50 15.66
C LYS A 462 -25.47 -7.36 14.20
N GLN A 463 -26.45 -8.15 13.78
CA GLN A 463 -26.96 -8.07 12.42
C GLN A 463 -27.69 -6.74 12.20
N LEU A 464 -27.49 -6.14 11.03
CA LEU A 464 -28.28 -5.02 10.57
C LEU A 464 -29.72 -5.46 10.27
N ALA A 465 -30.68 -4.57 10.45
CA ALA A 465 -32.08 -4.85 10.11
C ALA A 465 -32.26 -5.11 8.60
N GLU A 466 -31.49 -4.38 7.78
CA GLU A 466 -31.42 -4.55 6.33
C GLU A 466 -29.95 -4.59 5.92
N VAL A 467 -29.65 -5.39 4.89
CA VAL A 467 -28.32 -5.42 4.28
C VAL A 467 -28.10 -4.14 3.49
N GLU A 468 -26.93 -3.53 3.66
CA GLU A 468 -26.61 -2.22 3.11
C GLU A 468 -25.49 -2.31 2.09
N THR A 469 -25.80 -2.01 0.83
CA THR A 469 -24.82 -2.06 -0.26
C THR A 469 -24.40 -0.66 -0.69
N LEU A 470 -23.11 -0.36 -0.51
CA LEU A 470 -22.47 0.85 -1.02
C LEU A 470 -21.88 0.60 -2.40
N LYS A 471 -22.22 1.48 -3.35
CA LYS A 471 -21.60 1.53 -4.67
C LYS A 471 -20.45 2.51 -4.67
N LEU A 472 -19.23 2.02 -4.79
CA LEU A 472 -18.00 2.79 -4.80
C LEU A 472 -17.62 3.10 -6.25
N SER A 473 -17.80 4.35 -6.68
CA SER A 473 -17.43 4.80 -8.03
C SER A 473 -16.09 5.53 -7.97
N MET A 474 -15.27 5.41 -9.02
CA MET A 474 -14.02 6.18 -9.07
C MET A 474 -14.31 7.68 -8.97
N PRO A 475 -13.72 8.39 -7.99
CA PRO A 475 -13.81 9.83 -7.92
C PRO A 475 -13.27 10.49 -9.18
N LYS A 476 -13.81 11.66 -9.49
CA LYS A 476 -13.24 12.51 -10.54
C LYS A 476 -11.94 13.16 -10.05
N PRO A 477 -10.99 13.43 -10.96
CA PRO A 477 -9.83 14.25 -10.63
C PRO A 477 -10.25 15.63 -10.14
N LYS A 478 -9.54 16.16 -9.13
CA LYS A 478 -9.79 17.48 -8.56
C LYS A 478 -9.45 18.62 -9.51
#